data_AF-A0A4P2R3G2-F1
#
_entry.id   AF-A0A4P2R3G2-F1
#
_cell.length_a   1.000
_cell.length_b   1.000
_cell.length_c   1.000
_cell.angle_alpha   90.00
_cell.angle_beta   90.00
_cell.angle_gamma   90.00
#
_symmetry.space_group_name_H-M   'P 1'
#
loop_
_entity.id
_entity.type
_entity.pdbx_description
1 polymer ?
#
loop_
_entity_poly.entity_id
_entity_poly.type
_entity_poly.pdbx_seq_one_letter_code
_entity_poly.pdbx_strand_id
1 'polypeptide(L)'
;MDTKQNGAGSSPISPERPAEPAPSAAAVAPPPPAVEDLAEGCVRFVERALGVRLDYRPETLPVLDHYLEQARGATSERVEALPVVAHMAGVYFGEVIRRRHASWWRMDGEDPTYWQLEFESVYLAFSPVLFIREALTRGRAGEAARDLAEDSLSGDPAALELEEEDREAVAARLAELPQVSEDEYYAPSTRLEVIDIAMDAIRSRRLAAGEETDAALEPGDYERGDG
;
A
#
# COMPACT_ATOMS: atom_id res chain seq x y z
N MET A 1 -51.51 23.31 58.41
CA MET A 1 -51.87 22.00 57.85
C MET A 1 -52.02 22.19 56.36
N ASP A 2 -51.25 21.65 55.44
CA ASP A 2 -50.10 20.75 55.44
C ASP A 2 -49.44 20.84 54.06
N THR A 3 -48.12 20.64 54.03
CA THR A 3 -47.28 20.45 52.84
C THR A 3 -47.48 19.05 52.26
N LYS A 4 -47.30 18.88 50.93
CA LYS A 4 -46.81 17.68 50.15
C LYS A 4 -47.65 17.47 48.86
N GLN A 5 -47.15 17.03 47.70
CA GLN A 5 -45.85 16.48 47.28
C GLN A 5 -45.84 16.31 45.75
N ASN A 6 -44.66 16.46 45.14
CA ASN A 6 -44.42 16.22 43.71
C ASN A 6 -44.36 14.70 43.42
N GLY A 7 -45.01 14.26 42.34
CA GLY A 7 -44.93 12.89 41.81
C GLY A 7 -44.40 12.90 40.39
N ALA A 8 -43.19 12.40 40.23
CA ALA A 8 -42.44 12.23 39.00
C ALA A 8 -42.83 10.95 38.26
N GLY A 9 -42.72 10.96 36.93
CA GLY A 9 -42.69 9.78 36.08
C GLY A 9 -41.60 9.94 35.04
N SER A 10 -40.35 9.66 35.41
CA SER A 10 -39.24 9.42 34.47
C SER A 10 -39.00 7.93 34.37
N SER A 11 -39.06 7.41 33.15
CA SER A 11 -38.68 6.04 32.81
C SER A 11 -37.20 5.79 33.14
N PRO A 12 -36.84 4.55 33.52
CA PRO A 12 -35.45 4.22 33.86
C PRO A 12 -34.57 4.16 32.61
N ILE A 13 -33.41 4.81 32.72
CA ILE A 13 -32.26 4.72 31.81
C ILE A 13 -31.74 3.28 31.89
N SER A 14 -31.67 2.60 30.75
CA SER A 14 -30.99 1.30 30.63
C SER A 14 -29.49 1.48 30.83
N PRO A 15 -28.80 0.56 31.53
CA PRO A 15 -27.37 0.68 31.76
C PRO A 15 -26.60 0.57 30.43
N GLU A 16 -25.73 1.54 30.18
CA GLU A 16 -24.75 1.53 29.10
C GLU A 16 -23.99 0.20 29.09
N ARG A 17 -24.04 -0.47 27.95
CA ARG A 17 -23.14 -1.57 27.61
C ARG A 17 -21.72 -0.99 27.63
N PRO A 18 -20.74 -1.58 28.34
CA PRO A 18 -19.36 -1.11 28.26
C PRO A 18 -18.95 -1.13 26.79
N ALA A 19 -18.50 0.03 26.28
CA ALA A 19 -17.91 0.11 24.96
C ALA A 19 -16.75 -0.88 24.91
N GLU A 20 -16.80 -1.83 23.97
CA GLU A 20 -15.63 -2.64 23.63
C GLU A 20 -14.47 -1.67 23.36
N PRO A 21 -13.30 -1.87 23.97
CA PRO A 21 -12.16 -1.04 23.66
C PRO A 21 -11.89 -1.17 22.16
N ALA A 22 -11.95 -0.04 21.46
CA ALA A 22 -11.48 0.03 20.09
C ALA A 22 -10.05 -0.55 20.04
N PRO A 23 -9.71 -1.35 19.02
CA PRO A 23 -8.36 -1.89 18.90
C PRO A 23 -7.37 -0.73 18.99
N SER A 24 -6.54 -0.79 20.03
CA SER A 24 -5.47 0.18 20.24
C SER A 24 -4.58 0.13 19.01
N ALA A 25 -4.59 1.18 18.20
CA ALA A 25 -3.59 1.38 17.16
C ALA A 25 -2.22 1.34 17.85
N ALA A 26 -1.56 0.18 17.80
CA ALA A 26 -0.15 0.09 18.15
C ALA A 26 0.55 1.17 17.35
N ALA A 27 1.25 2.08 18.03
CA ALA A 27 1.88 3.22 17.37
C ALA A 27 2.87 2.66 16.34
N VAL A 28 2.52 2.78 15.06
CA VAL A 28 3.38 2.39 13.94
C VAL A 28 4.73 3.05 14.16
N ALA A 29 5.80 2.26 14.17
CA ALA A 29 7.15 2.78 14.38
C ALA A 29 7.45 3.90 13.35
N PRO A 30 8.24 4.93 13.72
CA PRO A 30 8.61 5.96 12.76
C PRO A 30 9.33 5.33 11.56
N PRO A 31 9.10 5.83 10.33
CA PRO A 31 9.80 5.33 9.16
C PRO A 31 11.29 5.68 9.21
N PRO A 32 12.14 4.99 8.43
CA PRO A 32 13.53 5.42 8.22
C PRO A 32 13.61 6.87 7.73
N PRO A 33 14.63 7.66 8.11
CA PRO A 33 14.71 9.09 7.74
C PRO A 33 14.67 9.35 6.24
N ALA A 34 15.33 8.52 5.43
CA ALA A 34 15.31 8.67 3.97
C ALA A 34 13.91 8.42 3.36
N VAL A 35 13.13 7.52 3.97
CA VAL A 35 11.73 7.28 3.60
C VAL A 35 10.88 8.49 3.96
N GLU A 36 11.05 9.03 5.18
CA GLU A 36 10.33 10.21 5.65
C GLU A 36 10.59 11.42 4.73
N ASP A 37 11.86 11.69 4.40
CA ASP A 37 12.25 12.82 3.56
C ASP A 37 11.64 12.76 2.16
N LEU A 38 11.65 11.58 1.52
CA LEU A 38 11.07 11.36 0.20
C LEU A 38 9.54 11.44 0.23
N ALA A 39 8.90 10.83 1.24
CA ALA A 39 7.46 10.86 1.39
C ALA A 39 6.94 12.29 1.64
N GLU A 40 7.58 13.05 2.52
CA GLU A 40 7.26 14.47 2.74
C GLU A 40 7.59 15.32 1.51
N GLY A 41 8.59 14.92 0.72
CA GLY A 41 8.85 15.46 -0.61
C GLY A 41 7.62 15.34 -1.51
N CYS A 42 7.04 14.15 -1.61
CA CYS A 42 5.82 13.90 -2.37
C CYS A 42 4.67 14.80 -1.89
N VAL A 43 4.41 14.83 -0.58
CA VAL A 43 3.35 15.68 0.01
C VAL A 43 3.50 17.13 -0.44
N ARG A 44 4.71 17.70 -0.34
CA ARG A 44 4.98 19.09 -0.77
C ARG A 44 4.78 19.30 -2.27
N PHE A 45 5.21 18.37 -3.10
CA PHE A 45 5.07 18.48 -4.56
C PHE A 45 3.60 18.40 -5.00
N VAL A 46 2.84 17.46 -4.43
CA VAL A 46 1.41 17.29 -4.73
C VAL A 46 0.62 18.47 -4.22
N GLU A 47 0.87 18.93 -3.00
CA GLU A 47 0.22 20.13 -2.44
C GLU A 47 0.49 21.37 -3.30
N ARG A 48 1.73 21.54 -3.78
CA ARG A 48 2.08 22.65 -4.68
C ARG A 48 1.41 22.55 -6.05
N ALA A 49 1.26 21.33 -6.59
CA ALA A 49 0.72 21.11 -7.93
C ALA A 49 -0.81 21.18 -7.95
N LEU A 50 -1.48 20.59 -6.95
CA LEU A 50 -2.92 20.38 -6.94
C LEU A 50 -3.66 21.20 -5.88
N GLY A 51 -2.95 21.85 -4.95
CA GLY A 51 -3.55 22.60 -3.85
C GLY A 51 -4.19 21.74 -2.76
N VAL A 52 -3.96 20.41 -2.80
CA VAL A 52 -4.49 19.44 -1.83
C VAL A 52 -3.33 18.74 -1.16
N ARG A 53 -3.32 18.76 0.18
CA ARG A 53 -2.30 18.08 0.98
C ARG A 53 -2.66 16.61 1.15
N LEU A 54 -1.71 15.74 0.80
CA LEU A 54 -1.74 14.32 1.08
C LEU A 54 -1.55 14.05 2.59
N ASP A 55 -2.31 13.12 3.17
CA ASP A 55 -2.38 12.94 4.63
C ASP A 55 -2.01 11.54 5.14
N TYR A 56 -1.45 10.72 4.24
CA TYR A 56 -1.05 9.32 4.46
C TYR A 56 -2.20 8.36 4.71
N ARG A 57 -3.45 8.78 4.49
CA ARG A 57 -4.61 7.90 4.54
C ARG A 57 -5.02 7.46 3.13
N PRO A 58 -5.56 6.23 2.98
CA PRO A 58 -6.05 5.73 1.69
C PRO A 58 -6.96 6.70 0.93
N GLU A 59 -7.76 7.49 1.65
CA GLU A 59 -8.72 8.43 1.04
C GLU A 59 -8.06 9.56 0.24
N THR A 60 -6.76 9.82 0.43
CA THR A 60 -6.01 10.80 -0.37
C THR A 60 -5.28 10.20 -1.57
N LEU A 61 -5.28 8.87 -1.74
CA LEU A 61 -4.66 8.23 -2.91
C LEU A 61 -5.27 8.67 -4.26
N PRO A 62 -6.59 8.91 -4.41
CA PRO A 62 -7.12 9.46 -5.66
C PRO A 62 -6.50 10.81 -6.08
N VAL A 63 -6.01 11.60 -5.12
CA VAL A 63 -5.26 12.83 -5.40
C VAL A 63 -3.88 12.51 -5.98
N LEU A 64 -3.21 11.48 -5.44
CA LEU A 64 -1.95 10.98 -5.98
C LEU A 64 -2.13 10.38 -7.38
N ASP A 65 -3.20 9.62 -7.61
CA ASP A 65 -3.54 9.07 -8.93
C ASP A 65 -3.64 10.20 -9.97
N HIS A 66 -4.40 11.25 -9.64
CA HIS A 66 -4.55 12.41 -10.51
C HIS A 66 -3.20 13.14 -10.75
N TYR A 67 -2.39 13.28 -9.71
CA TYR A 67 -1.05 13.86 -9.84
C TYR A 67 -0.16 13.06 -10.79
N LEU A 68 -0.14 11.73 -10.66
CA LEU A 68 0.67 10.84 -11.49
C LEU A 68 0.25 10.88 -12.95
N GLU A 69 -1.04 11.01 -13.23
CA GLU A 69 -1.53 11.17 -14.60
C GLU A 69 -1.03 12.47 -15.25
N GLN A 70 -1.01 13.59 -14.50
CA GLN A 70 -0.37 14.83 -14.98
C GLN A 70 1.15 14.70 -15.11
N ALA A 71 1.78 14.06 -14.12
CA ALA A 71 3.23 13.89 -14.07
C ALA A 71 3.73 13.00 -15.22
N ARG A 72 2.95 12.00 -15.66
CA ARG A 72 3.26 11.13 -16.80
C ARG A 72 3.51 11.92 -18.10
N GLY A 73 2.72 12.97 -18.35
CA GLY A 73 2.96 13.89 -19.46
C GLY A 73 4.27 14.66 -19.30
N ALA A 74 4.55 15.17 -18.10
CA ALA A 74 5.74 15.97 -17.82
C ALA A 74 7.05 15.16 -17.82
N THR A 75 7.05 13.96 -17.23
CA THR A 75 8.18 13.01 -17.27
C THR A 75 8.38 12.43 -18.66
N SER A 76 7.35 12.54 -19.52
CA SER A 76 7.49 12.21 -20.92
C SER A 76 8.35 13.18 -21.70
N GLU A 77 8.26 14.46 -21.39
CA GLU A 77 9.08 15.51 -22.00
C GLU A 77 10.46 15.65 -21.33
N ARG A 78 10.56 15.29 -20.04
CA ARG A 78 11.78 15.36 -19.22
C ARG A 78 12.04 14.03 -18.53
N VAL A 79 12.71 13.13 -19.23
CA VAL A 79 12.97 11.76 -18.76
C VAL A 79 13.80 11.76 -17.46
N GLU A 80 14.67 12.76 -17.26
CA GLU A 80 15.46 12.94 -16.05
C GLU A 80 14.62 13.20 -14.79
N ALA A 81 13.37 13.65 -14.94
CA ALA A 81 12.44 13.83 -13.83
C ALA A 81 11.78 12.52 -13.38
N LEU A 82 11.82 11.47 -14.20
CA LEU A 82 11.13 10.20 -13.93
C LEU A 82 11.58 9.57 -12.61
N PRO A 83 12.88 9.38 -12.32
CA PRO A 83 13.30 8.76 -11.06
C PRO A 83 12.85 9.57 -9.84
N VAL A 84 12.95 10.89 -9.90
CA VAL A 84 12.55 11.78 -8.82
C VAL A 84 11.07 11.62 -8.47
N VAL A 85 10.19 11.66 -9.49
CA VAL A 85 8.75 11.48 -9.28
C VAL A 85 8.44 10.07 -8.80
N ALA A 86 9.03 9.04 -9.42
CA ALA A 86 8.80 7.64 -9.05
C ALA A 86 9.25 7.34 -7.61
N HIS A 87 10.42 7.85 -7.19
CA HIS A 87 10.95 7.68 -5.84
C HIS A 87 10.04 8.34 -4.80
N MET A 88 9.73 9.63 -4.96
CA MET A 88 8.92 10.34 -3.96
C MET A 88 7.50 9.77 -3.87
N ALA A 89 6.81 9.57 -5.01
CA ALA A 89 5.45 9.06 -5.01
C ALA A 89 5.38 7.58 -4.61
N GLY A 90 6.36 6.77 -5.02
CA GLY A 90 6.44 5.37 -4.61
C GLY A 90 6.69 5.21 -3.11
N VAL A 91 7.63 5.97 -2.55
CA VAL A 91 7.90 5.95 -1.11
C VAL A 91 6.72 6.47 -0.30
N TYR A 92 6.05 7.54 -0.76
CA TYR A 92 4.81 8.00 -0.14
C TYR A 92 3.71 6.92 -0.16
N PHE A 93 3.50 6.27 -1.31
CA PHE A 93 2.54 5.18 -1.43
C PHE A 93 2.86 4.02 -0.49
N GLY A 94 4.14 3.66 -0.38
CA GLY A 94 4.60 2.68 0.60
C GLY A 94 4.28 3.08 2.04
N GLU A 95 4.45 4.35 2.42
CA GLU A 95 4.06 4.82 3.76
C GLU A 95 2.56 4.72 4.03
N VAL A 96 1.71 4.93 3.03
CA VAL A 96 0.26 4.70 3.17
C VAL A 96 -0.01 3.24 3.51
N ILE A 97 0.68 2.32 2.85
CA ILE A 97 0.53 0.87 3.04
C ILE A 97 1.08 0.45 4.41
N ARG A 98 2.27 0.90 4.79
CA ARG A 98 2.91 0.59 6.08
C ARG A 98 2.13 1.10 7.29
N ARG A 99 1.35 2.15 7.11
CA ARG A 99 0.45 2.66 8.17
C ARG A 99 -0.86 1.89 8.26
N ARG A 100 -1.25 1.23 7.16
CA ARG A 100 -2.48 0.42 7.06
C ARG A 100 -2.26 -1.01 7.53
N HIS A 101 -1.11 -1.59 7.18
CA HIS A 101 -0.76 -2.98 7.43
C HIS A 101 0.52 -3.06 8.25
N ALA A 102 0.64 -4.08 9.10
CA ALA A 102 1.86 -4.36 9.83
C ALA A 102 2.96 -4.78 8.83
N SER A 103 3.86 -3.84 8.53
CA SER A 103 4.95 -4.03 7.59
C SER A 103 6.13 -3.11 7.90
N TRP A 104 7.28 -3.39 7.30
CA TRP A 104 8.48 -2.58 7.43
C TRP A 104 9.16 -2.35 6.08
N TRP A 105 10.05 -1.35 6.04
CA TRP A 105 10.89 -1.11 4.89
C TRP A 105 12.17 -1.95 4.97
N ARG A 106 12.45 -2.72 3.92
CA ARG A 106 13.78 -3.27 3.66
C ARG A 106 14.49 -2.38 2.64
N MET A 107 15.67 -1.90 3.02
CA MET A 107 16.42 -0.90 2.25
C MET A 107 17.72 -1.51 1.72
N ASP A 108 17.71 -1.96 0.45
CA ASP A 108 18.91 -2.41 -0.24
C ASP A 108 19.63 -1.25 -0.92
N GLY A 109 20.67 -0.76 -0.26
CA GLY A 109 21.47 0.34 -0.80
C GLY A 109 20.73 1.68 -0.83
N GLU A 110 21.27 2.62 -1.60
CA GLU A 110 20.83 4.02 -1.59
C GLU A 110 19.72 4.35 -2.60
N ASP A 111 19.54 3.53 -3.65
CA ASP A 111 18.53 3.77 -4.69
C ASP A 111 17.15 3.23 -4.24
N PRO A 112 16.14 4.11 -4.06
CA PRO A 112 14.80 3.71 -3.62
C PRO A 112 14.09 2.69 -4.51
N THR A 113 14.56 2.50 -5.74
CA THR A 113 14.10 1.44 -6.65
C THR A 113 14.23 0.04 -6.04
N TYR A 114 15.26 -0.20 -5.21
CA TYR A 114 15.52 -1.50 -4.60
C TYR A 114 14.91 -1.63 -3.20
N TRP A 115 14.24 -0.59 -2.70
CA TRP A 115 13.56 -0.67 -1.41
C TRP A 115 12.23 -1.39 -1.58
N GLN A 116 11.92 -2.22 -0.58
CA GLN A 116 10.70 -3.03 -0.55
C GLN A 116 9.95 -2.81 0.75
N LEU A 117 8.63 -3.01 0.69
CA LEU A 117 7.83 -3.27 1.87
C LEU A 117 7.70 -4.78 2.07
N GLU A 118 7.85 -5.21 3.31
CA GLU A 118 7.74 -6.60 3.75
C GLU A 118 6.73 -6.69 4.89
N PHE A 119 5.85 -7.69 4.84
CA PHE A 119 4.70 -7.78 5.71
C PHE A 119 4.94 -8.75 6.86
N GLU A 120 4.44 -8.39 8.05
CA GLU A 120 4.56 -9.19 9.26
C GLU A 120 3.62 -10.39 9.24
N SER A 121 2.37 -10.17 8.82
CA SER A 121 1.29 -11.15 8.98
C SER A 121 1.27 -12.23 7.90
N VAL A 122 1.80 -11.95 6.72
CA VAL A 122 1.81 -12.86 5.56
C VAL A 122 3.11 -12.65 4.80
N TYR A 123 3.62 -13.69 4.14
CA TYR A 123 4.79 -13.54 3.26
C TYR A 123 4.35 -12.78 2.00
N LEU A 124 4.56 -11.47 2.01
CA LEU A 124 4.24 -10.56 0.92
C LEU A 124 5.29 -9.46 0.91
N ALA A 125 5.97 -9.32 -0.21
CA ALA A 125 6.89 -8.23 -0.44
C ALA A 125 6.71 -7.61 -1.83
N PHE A 126 7.01 -6.32 -1.98
CA PHE A 126 7.07 -5.65 -3.28
C PHE A 126 7.79 -4.31 -3.16
N SER A 127 8.16 -3.72 -4.30
CA SER A 127 8.66 -2.34 -4.36
C SER A 127 7.57 -1.35 -4.77
N PRO A 128 7.13 -0.46 -3.87
CA PRO A 128 6.18 0.60 -4.21
C PRO A 128 6.68 1.53 -5.33
N VAL A 129 8.00 1.79 -5.38
CA VAL A 129 8.62 2.63 -6.40
C VAL A 129 8.47 2.03 -7.80
N LEU A 130 8.57 0.71 -7.92
CA LEU A 130 8.42 0.03 -9.21
C LEU A 130 6.99 0.11 -9.74
N PHE A 131 5.97 0.04 -8.88
CA PHE A 131 4.57 0.24 -9.29
C PHE A 131 4.35 1.64 -9.85
N ILE A 132 4.87 2.66 -9.17
CA ILE A 132 4.73 4.05 -9.64
C ILE A 132 5.52 4.28 -10.93
N ARG A 133 6.71 3.70 -11.05
CA ARG A 133 7.49 3.80 -12.28
C ARG A 133 6.76 3.17 -13.46
N GLU A 134 6.07 2.05 -13.24
CA GLU A 134 5.23 1.41 -14.25
C GLU A 134 4.08 2.34 -14.65
N ALA A 135 3.38 2.94 -13.68
CA ALA A 135 2.31 3.91 -13.94
C ALA A 135 2.78 5.14 -14.75
N LEU A 136 4.02 5.59 -14.52
CA LEU A 136 4.62 6.73 -15.23
C LEU A 136 5.19 6.37 -16.62
N THR A 137 5.47 5.09 -16.88
CA THR A 137 6.09 4.64 -18.15
C THR A 137 5.17 3.77 -19.01
N ARG A 138 3.96 3.45 -18.54
CA ARG A 138 2.92 2.76 -19.31
C ARG A 138 2.67 3.44 -20.66
N GLY A 139 2.50 2.63 -21.70
CA GLY A 139 2.46 3.06 -23.11
C GLY A 139 3.83 3.21 -23.78
N ARG A 140 4.93 3.41 -23.02
CA ARG A 140 6.32 3.32 -23.54
C ARG A 140 6.97 1.96 -23.31
N ALA A 141 6.47 1.21 -22.33
CA ALA A 141 6.89 -0.16 -22.06
C ALA A 141 6.79 -1.05 -23.32
N GLY A 142 5.82 -0.80 -24.21
CA GLY A 142 5.73 -1.53 -25.49
C GLY A 142 6.87 -1.26 -26.49
N GLU A 143 7.59 -0.14 -26.36
CA GLU A 143 8.72 0.23 -27.22
C GLU A 143 10.06 -0.14 -26.56
N ALA A 144 10.23 0.14 -25.26
CA ALA A 144 11.46 -0.19 -24.51
C ALA A 144 11.57 -1.67 -24.11
N ALA A 145 10.45 -2.37 -23.83
CA ALA A 145 10.50 -3.80 -23.54
C ALA A 145 10.86 -4.65 -24.77
N ARG A 146 10.70 -4.14 -25.99
CA ARG A 146 11.22 -4.79 -27.20
C ARG A 146 12.75 -4.77 -27.26
N ASP A 147 13.36 -3.75 -26.68
CA ASP A 147 14.82 -3.56 -26.68
C ASP A 147 15.51 -4.19 -25.45
N LEU A 148 14.78 -4.37 -24.33
CA LEU A 148 15.31 -4.97 -23.09
C LEU A 148 14.96 -6.45 -22.87
N ALA A 149 14.06 -7.01 -23.70
CA ALA A 149 13.70 -8.43 -23.64
C ALA A 149 14.87 -9.38 -23.97
N GLU A 150 16.02 -8.87 -24.41
CA GLU A 150 17.23 -9.68 -24.63
C GLU A 150 18.04 -9.94 -23.36
N ASP A 151 17.82 -9.21 -22.25
CA ASP A 151 18.71 -9.27 -21.06
C ASP A 151 17.99 -9.51 -19.72
N SER A 152 16.74 -9.98 -19.74
CA SER A 152 15.91 -10.03 -18.54
C SER A 152 16.33 -11.13 -17.55
N LEU A 153 16.82 -10.69 -16.38
CA LEU A 153 16.63 -11.38 -15.10
C LEU A 153 15.18 -11.89 -15.04
N SER A 154 14.97 -13.16 -14.70
CA SER A 154 13.64 -13.79 -14.77
C SER A 154 12.66 -13.14 -13.79
N GLY A 155 11.60 -12.50 -14.29
CA GLY A 155 10.46 -12.03 -13.49
C GLY A 155 9.97 -10.63 -13.88
N ASP A 156 8.74 -10.30 -13.49
CA ASP A 156 8.24 -8.93 -13.50
C ASP A 156 8.75 -8.22 -12.23
N PRO A 157 9.63 -7.22 -12.35
CA PRO A 157 10.19 -6.53 -11.18
C PRO A 157 9.12 -5.76 -10.39
N ALA A 158 7.97 -5.44 -10.98
CA ALA A 158 6.83 -4.81 -10.33
C ALA A 158 5.76 -5.83 -9.88
N ALA A 159 6.12 -7.09 -9.67
CA ALA A 159 5.20 -8.10 -9.12
C ALA A 159 5.19 -8.12 -7.59
N LEU A 160 4.10 -8.67 -7.03
CA LEU A 160 4.06 -9.10 -5.64
C LEU A 160 4.89 -10.38 -5.50
N GLU A 161 5.83 -10.37 -4.56
CA GLU A 161 6.54 -11.55 -4.10
C GLU A 161 5.69 -12.24 -3.04
N LEU A 162 5.35 -13.49 -3.32
CA LEU A 162 4.44 -14.33 -2.55
C LEU A 162 4.97 -15.77 -2.55
N GLU A 163 4.60 -16.56 -1.54
CA GLU A 163 4.74 -18.01 -1.60
C GLU A 163 3.91 -18.59 -2.76
N GLU A 164 4.30 -19.75 -3.29
CA GLU A 164 3.65 -20.36 -4.45
C GLU A 164 2.15 -20.58 -4.22
N GLU A 165 1.80 -21.20 -3.10
CA GLU A 165 0.41 -21.51 -2.75
C GLU A 165 -0.43 -20.24 -2.52
N ASP A 166 0.19 -19.23 -1.91
CA ASP A 166 -0.41 -17.91 -1.70
C ASP A 166 -0.67 -17.21 -3.04
N ARG A 167 0.27 -17.30 -3.98
CA ARG A 167 0.12 -16.72 -5.32
C ARG A 167 -1.05 -17.31 -6.09
N GLU A 168 -1.24 -18.63 -6.03
CA GLU A 168 -2.38 -19.30 -6.66
C GLU A 168 -3.71 -18.82 -6.06
N ALA A 169 -3.79 -18.71 -4.73
CA ALA A 169 -4.99 -18.24 -4.04
C ALA A 169 -5.31 -16.77 -4.37
N VAL A 170 -4.29 -15.90 -4.38
CA VAL A 170 -4.44 -14.49 -4.77
C VAL A 170 -4.89 -14.38 -6.23
N ALA A 171 -4.27 -15.12 -7.15
CA ALA A 171 -4.65 -15.12 -8.55
C ALA A 171 -6.10 -15.57 -8.76
N ALA A 172 -6.53 -16.64 -8.09
CA ALA A 172 -7.91 -17.11 -8.12
C ALA A 172 -8.89 -16.03 -7.62
N ARG A 173 -8.56 -15.35 -6.52
CA ARG A 173 -9.39 -14.28 -5.95
C ARG A 173 -9.50 -13.08 -6.88
N LEU A 174 -8.39 -12.65 -7.48
CA LEU A 174 -8.37 -11.53 -8.42
C LEU A 174 -9.13 -11.85 -9.72
N ALA A 175 -9.15 -13.11 -10.16
CA ALA A 175 -9.89 -13.54 -11.34
C ALA A 175 -11.42 -13.46 -11.19
N GLU A 176 -11.94 -13.40 -9.95
CA GLU A 176 -13.36 -13.19 -9.66
C GLU A 176 -13.79 -11.72 -9.78
N LEU A 177 -12.83 -10.80 -9.78
CA LEU A 177 -13.10 -9.37 -9.82
C LEU A 177 -13.42 -8.92 -11.25
N PRO A 178 -14.26 -7.89 -11.41
CA PRO A 178 -14.45 -7.25 -12.72
C PRO A 178 -13.12 -6.74 -13.28
N GLN A 179 -12.99 -6.79 -14.61
CA GLN A 179 -11.88 -6.14 -15.28
C GLN A 179 -11.96 -4.63 -15.07
N VAL A 180 -10.82 -4.03 -14.75
CA VAL A 180 -10.65 -2.59 -14.63
C VAL A 180 -10.04 -2.02 -15.90
N SER A 181 -10.20 -0.72 -16.12
CA SER A 181 -9.49 -0.02 -17.19
C SER A 181 -7.97 -0.07 -16.97
N GLU A 182 -7.19 0.16 -18.03
CA GLU A 182 -5.74 0.32 -17.91
C GLU A 182 -5.40 1.48 -16.96
N ASP A 183 -6.21 2.55 -16.96
CA ASP A 183 -6.02 3.69 -16.07
C ASP A 183 -6.09 3.30 -14.59
N GLU A 184 -7.14 2.55 -14.23
CA GLU A 184 -7.34 2.02 -12.89
C GLU A 184 -6.29 0.96 -12.52
N TYR A 185 -5.88 0.09 -13.45
CA TYR A 185 -4.88 -0.95 -13.18
C TYR A 185 -3.56 -0.41 -12.61
N TYR A 186 -3.14 0.78 -13.05
CA TYR A 186 -1.91 1.42 -12.58
C TYR A 186 -2.13 2.47 -11.50
N ALA A 187 -3.37 2.74 -11.09
CA ALA A 187 -3.66 3.74 -10.07
C ALA A 187 -3.19 3.24 -8.69
N PRO A 188 -2.41 4.03 -7.93
CA PRO A 188 -2.09 3.74 -6.54
C PRO A 188 -3.29 3.34 -5.67
N SER A 189 -4.43 4.01 -5.82
CA SER A 189 -5.66 3.65 -5.09
C SER A 189 -6.11 2.20 -5.37
N THR A 190 -6.18 1.81 -6.63
CA THR A 190 -6.51 0.43 -7.04
C THR A 190 -5.42 -0.57 -6.63
N ARG A 191 -4.14 -0.20 -6.69
CA ARG A 191 -3.05 -1.06 -6.22
C ARG A 191 -3.13 -1.32 -4.71
N LEU A 192 -3.57 -0.35 -3.91
CA LEU A 192 -3.85 -0.57 -2.50
C LEU A 192 -4.97 -1.61 -2.30
N GLU A 193 -6.06 -1.51 -3.07
CA GLU A 193 -7.16 -2.48 -3.02
C GLU A 193 -6.69 -3.89 -3.38
N VAL A 194 -5.83 -4.02 -4.40
CA VAL A 194 -5.24 -5.32 -4.79
C VAL A 194 -4.41 -5.91 -3.64
N ILE A 195 -3.65 -5.08 -2.92
CA ILE A 195 -2.85 -5.53 -1.77
C ILE A 195 -3.76 -5.98 -0.61
N ASP A 196 -4.83 -5.22 -0.32
CA ASP A 196 -5.83 -5.61 0.68
C ASP A 196 -6.46 -6.98 0.32
N ILE A 197 -6.86 -7.15 -0.94
CA ILE A 197 -7.45 -8.39 -1.45
C ILE A 197 -6.45 -9.55 -1.39
N ALA A 198 -5.18 -9.29 -1.71
CA ALA A 198 -4.14 -10.30 -1.66
C ALA A 198 -3.94 -10.81 -0.22
N MET A 199 -3.86 -9.91 0.75
CA MET A 199 -3.75 -10.30 2.15
C MET A 199 -4.96 -11.11 2.63
N ASP A 200 -6.17 -10.68 2.27
CA ASP A 200 -7.39 -11.39 2.65
C ASP A 200 -7.47 -12.79 2.00
N ALA A 201 -7.02 -12.91 0.75
CA ALA A 201 -6.95 -14.20 0.05
C ALA A 201 -5.96 -15.16 0.71
N ILE A 202 -4.78 -14.67 1.10
CA ILE A 202 -3.75 -15.46 1.80
C ILE A 202 -4.29 -15.95 3.15
N ARG A 203 -4.85 -15.04 3.95
CA ARG A 203 -5.46 -15.38 5.25
C ARG A 203 -6.58 -16.42 5.10
N SER A 204 -7.42 -16.24 4.08
CA SER A 204 -8.51 -17.18 3.80
C SER A 204 -8.00 -18.57 3.40
N ARG A 205 -6.93 -18.65 2.60
CA ARG A 205 -6.27 -19.91 2.25
C ARG A 205 -5.72 -20.60 3.50
N ARG A 206 -4.92 -19.88 4.31
CA ARG A 206 -4.31 -20.39 5.54
C ARG A 206 -5.37 -20.93 6.52
N LEU A 207 -6.46 -20.18 6.70
CA LEU A 207 -7.58 -20.62 7.53
C LEU A 207 -8.21 -21.93 7.02
N ALA A 208 -8.42 -22.06 5.71
CA ALA A 208 -8.97 -23.26 5.10
C ALA A 208 -8.02 -24.47 5.20
N ALA A 209 -6.72 -24.23 5.21
CA ALA A 209 -5.68 -25.24 5.44
C ALA A 209 -5.51 -25.62 6.92
N GLY A 210 -6.13 -24.87 7.84
CA GLY A 210 -5.93 -25.05 9.29
C GLY A 210 -4.59 -24.50 9.79
N GLU A 211 -3.97 -23.61 9.02
CA GLU A 211 -2.74 -22.89 9.34
C GLU A 211 -3.05 -21.62 10.15
N GLU A 212 -2.02 -21.03 10.73
CA GLU A 212 -2.13 -19.72 11.39
C GLU A 212 -2.36 -18.62 10.33
N THR A 213 -3.41 -17.82 10.52
CA THR A 213 -3.82 -16.80 9.53
C THR A 213 -2.86 -15.63 9.46
N ASP A 214 -2.34 -15.20 10.61
CA ASP A 214 -1.38 -14.12 10.74
C ASP A 214 -0.10 -14.68 11.36
N ALA A 215 0.98 -14.69 10.58
CA ALA A 215 2.31 -14.98 11.09
C ALA A 215 2.87 -13.79 11.89
N ALA A 216 3.99 -14.00 12.56
CA ALA A 216 4.81 -12.95 13.17
C ALA A 216 6.17 -12.93 12.47
N LEU A 217 6.16 -12.64 11.16
CA LEU A 217 7.38 -12.63 10.36
C LEU A 217 8.30 -11.49 10.79
N GLU A 218 9.59 -11.74 10.70
CA GLU A 218 10.65 -10.78 10.98
C GLU A 218 11.51 -10.60 9.71
N PRO A 219 12.38 -9.57 9.63
CA PRO A 219 13.25 -9.37 8.47
C PRO A 219 14.07 -10.61 8.05
N GLY A 220 14.43 -11.47 9.01
CA GLY A 220 15.16 -12.72 8.74
C GLY A 220 14.39 -13.73 7.89
N ASP A 221 13.04 -13.71 7.93
CA ASP A 221 12.20 -14.61 7.13
C ASP A 221 12.18 -14.22 5.64
N TYR A 222 12.61 -13.00 5.32
CA TYR A 222 12.74 -12.48 3.96
C TYR A 222 14.17 -12.56 3.40
N GLU A 223 15.15 -13.02 4.19
CA GLU A 223 16.53 -13.18 3.73
C GLU A 223 16.59 -14.25 2.63
N ARG A 224 16.77 -13.81 1.38
CA ARG A 224 17.07 -14.73 0.27
C ARG A 224 18.49 -15.23 0.45
N GLY A 225 18.65 -16.52 0.76
CA GLY A 225 19.98 -17.11 0.97
C GLY A 225 20.92 -16.81 -0.21
N ASP A 226 22.13 -16.34 0.10
CA ASP A 226 23.22 -16.23 -0.88
C ASP A 226 23.52 -17.62 -1.45
N GLY A 227 22.99 -17.91 -2.64
CA GLY A 227 23.30 -19.10 -3.42
C GLY A 227 24.64 -19.00 -4.13
#